data_AF-A0A4Q3N248-F1
#
_entry.id   AF-A0A4Q3N248-F1
#
_cell.length_a   1.000
_cell.length_b   1.000
_cell.length_c   1.000
_cell.angle_alpha   90.00
_cell.angle_beta   90.00
_cell.angle_gamma   90.00
#
_symmetry.space_group_name_H-M   'P 1'
#
loop_
_entity.id
_entity.type
_entity.pdbx_description
1 polymer ?
#
loop_
_entity_poly.entity_id
_entity_poly.type
_entity_poly.pdbx_seq_one_letter_code
_entity_poly.pdbx_strand_id
1 'polypeptide(L)'
;AVLTRRIQDASAWVADQPQLRQLPLGYFGASAGSAAALIAAARLGGQIAAVVSRSGRPDLAGRAVLAAIKASTLLIVGGTDAAGVDLHQQAYQHLRCERSLAVVPGASHLFEEPGAMEQVAEMAANWFQIHMPALATA
;
A
#
# COMPACT_ATOMS: atom_id res chain seq x y z
N ALA A 1 -14.69 0.40 -7.45
CA ALA A 1 -15.30 1.75 -7.38
C ALA A 1 -15.78 2.11 -5.96
N VAL A 2 -16.62 1.30 -5.31
CA VAL A 2 -17.16 1.62 -3.96
C VAL A 2 -16.09 1.67 -2.88
N LEU A 3 -15.18 0.68 -2.82
CA LEU A 3 -14.16 0.63 -1.76
C LEU A 3 -13.18 1.82 -1.83
N THR A 4 -12.72 2.19 -3.02
CA THR A 4 -11.89 3.38 -3.23
C THR A 4 -12.54 4.63 -2.65
N ARG A 5 -13.83 4.85 -2.94
CA ARG A 5 -14.57 6.00 -2.40
C ARG A 5 -14.62 5.97 -0.88
N ARG A 6 -14.90 4.81 -0.28
CA ARG A 6 -14.91 4.67 1.19
C ARG A 6 -13.54 4.97 1.83
N ILE A 7 -12.44 4.59 1.18
CA ILE A 7 -11.09 4.93 1.64
C ILE A 7 -10.87 6.45 1.57
N GLN A 8 -11.31 7.10 0.50
CA GLN A 8 -11.22 8.56 0.37
C GLN A 8 -12.05 9.27 1.44
N ASP A 9 -13.29 8.82 1.68
CA ASP A 9 -14.18 9.38 2.70
C ASP A 9 -13.57 9.20 4.11
N ALA A 10 -13.00 8.02 4.41
CA ALA A 10 -12.31 7.78 5.68
C ALA A 10 -11.06 8.66 5.84
N SER A 11 -10.35 8.94 4.75
CA SER A 11 -9.17 9.81 4.76
C SER A 11 -9.52 11.27 5.04
N ALA A 12 -10.61 11.74 4.43
CA ALA A 12 -11.17 13.06 4.73
C ALA A 12 -11.60 13.13 6.21
N TRP A 13 -12.29 12.10 6.70
CA TRP A 13 -12.68 12.04 8.11
C TRP A 13 -11.48 12.10 9.07
N VAL A 14 -10.39 11.36 8.78
CA VAL A 14 -9.15 11.41 9.57
C VAL A 14 -8.52 12.81 9.55
N ALA A 15 -8.47 13.46 8.39
CA ALA A 15 -7.93 14.81 8.25
C ALA A 15 -8.73 15.86 9.05
N ASP A 16 -10.03 15.63 9.23
CA ASP A 16 -10.92 16.49 10.01
C ASP A 16 -10.81 16.25 11.53
N GLN A 17 -10.17 15.16 11.99
CA GLN A 17 -9.99 14.91 13.42
C GLN A 17 -8.84 15.77 13.98
N PRO A 18 -9.09 16.67 14.96
CA PRO A 18 -8.05 17.56 15.50
C PRO A 18 -6.83 16.83 16.04
N GLN A 19 -7.02 15.65 16.63
CA GLN A 19 -5.97 14.82 17.21
C GLN A 19 -5.14 14.06 16.16
N LEU A 20 -5.67 13.87 14.95
CA LEU A 20 -5.03 13.07 13.90
C LEU A 20 -4.48 13.91 12.76
N ARG A 21 -4.97 15.15 12.56
CA ARG A 21 -4.62 15.97 11.39
C ARG A 21 -3.12 16.27 11.23
N GLN A 22 -2.36 16.18 12.31
CA GLN A 22 -0.91 16.41 12.32
C GLN A 22 -0.10 15.14 12.06
N LEU A 23 -0.74 13.97 12.07
CA LEU A 23 -0.08 12.70 11.80
C LEU A 23 -0.03 12.46 10.28
N PRO A 24 1.08 11.94 9.75
CA PRO A 24 1.09 11.45 8.38
C PRO A 24 0.03 10.34 8.22
N LEU A 25 -0.62 10.32 7.06
CA LEU A 25 -1.60 9.29 6.71
C LEU A 25 -0.99 8.29 5.73
N GLY A 26 -1.18 7.00 6.01
CA GLY A 26 -0.76 5.91 5.14
C GLY A 26 -1.83 4.84 5.01
N TYR A 27 -1.72 3.99 3.99
CA TYR A 27 -2.66 2.92 3.72
C TYR A 27 -2.01 1.55 3.78
N PHE A 28 -2.67 0.61 4.44
CA PHE A 28 -2.41 -0.82 4.30
C PHE A 28 -3.58 -1.48 3.56
N GLY A 29 -3.38 -1.82 2.29
CA GLY A 29 -4.37 -2.46 1.43
C GLY A 29 -4.12 -3.96 1.30
N ALA A 30 -5.15 -4.77 1.57
CA ALA A 30 -5.07 -6.22 1.52
C ALA A 30 -6.09 -6.80 0.52
N SER A 31 -5.68 -7.74 -0.34
CA SER A 31 -6.58 -8.41 -1.30
C SER A 31 -7.32 -7.38 -2.19
N ALA A 32 -8.66 -7.35 -2.22
CA ALA A 32 -9.44 -6.34 -2.94
C ALA A 32 -9.12 -4.89 -2.51
N GLY A 33 -8.63 -4.70 -1.28
CA GLY A 33 -8.18 -3.42 -0.75
C GLY A 33 -6.88 -2.91 -1.37
N SER A 34 -6.05 -3.77 -1.97
CA SER A 34 -4.78 -3.39 -2.61
C SER A 34 -5.00 -2.37 -3.73
N ALA A 35 -5.78 -2.72 -4.76
CA ALA A 35 -6.08 -1.81 -5.87
C ALA A 35 -6.82 -0.55 -5.38
N ALA A 36 -7.75 -0.72 -4.43
CA ALA A 36 -8.53 0.40 -3.91
C ALA A 36 -7.66 1.44 -3.18
N ALA A 37 -6.68 1.00 -2.38
CA ALA A 37 -5.72 1.85 -1.69
C ALA A 37 -4.81 2.58 -2.67
N LEU A 38 -4.30 1.89 -3.70
CA LEU A 38 -3.46 2.48 -4.75
C LEU A 38 -4.23 3.56 -5.53
N ILE A 39 -5.47 3.29 -5.93
CA ILE A 39 -6.31 4.28 -6.62
C ILE A 39 -6.61 5.49 -5.71
N ALA A 40 -6.90 5.26 -4.42
CA ALA A 40 -7.16 6.34 -3.48
C ALA A 40 -5.92 7.23 -3.28
N ALA A 41 -4.73 6.61 -3.11
CA ALA A 41 -3.46 7.33 -2.97
C ALA A 41 -3.12 8.16 -4.21
N ALA A 42 -3.34 7.64 -5.41
CA ALA A 42 -3.16 8.41 -6.65
C ALA A 42 -4.08 9.64 -6.71
N ARG A 43 -5.33 9.51 -6.26
CA ARG A 43 -6.33 10.59 -6.31
C ARG A 43 -6.10 11.67 -5.25
N LEU A 44 -5.67 11.28 -4.05
CA LEU A 44 -5.41 12.20 -2.94
C LEU A 44 -3.99 12.80 -3.02
N GLY A 45 -3.13 12.26 -3.87
CA GLY A 45 -1.82 12.82 -4.18
C GLY A 45 -0.93 12.90 -2.95
N GLY A 46 -0.37 14.09 -2.69
CA GLY A 46 0.58 14.32 -1.59
C GLY A 46 -0.02 14.26 -0.18
N GLN A 47 -1.32 14.00 -0.04
CA GLN A 47 -1.96 13.82 1.27
C GLN A 47 -1.63 12.45 1.89
N ILE A 48 -1.23 11.47 1.08
CA ILE A 48 -0.88 10.13 1.53
C ILE A 48 0.65 9.99 1.49
N ALA A 49 1.25 9.69 2.63
CA ALA A 49 2.70 9.58 2.75
C ALA A 49 3.19 8.22 2.23
N ALA A 50 2.52 7.14 2.61
CA ALA A 50 2.95 5.78 2.29
C ALA A 50 1.79 4.81 2.03
N VAL A 51 2.02 3.81 1.19
CA VAL A 51 1.09 2.72 0.90
C VAL A 51 1.82 1.39 1.02
N VAL A 52 1.20 0.43 1.69
CA VAL A 52 1.56 -0.99 1.63
C VAL A 52 0.41 -1.74 0.97
N SER A 53 0.70 -2.48 -0.09
CA SER A 53 -0.24 -3.32 -0.82
C SER A 53 0.17 -4.78 -0.64
N ARG A 54 -0.52 -5.49 0.24
CA ARG A 54 -0.28 -6.90 0.56
C ARG A 54 -1.25 -7.82 -0.20
N SER A 55 -0.71 -8.60 -1.13
CA SER A 55 -1.42 -9.52 -2.00
C SER A 55 -2.63 -8.89 -2.73
N GLY A 56 -3.10 -9.56 -3.76
CA GLY A 56 -4.25 -9.12 -4.55
C GLY A 56 -3.83 -8.64 -5.94
N ARG A 57 -4.53 -7.62 -6.43
CA ARG A 57 -4.51 -7.24 -7.85
C ARG A 57 -4.14 -5.77 -8.04
N PRO A 58 -2.91 -5.35 -7.67
CA PRO A 58 -2.47 -3.96 -7.82
C PRO A 58 -2.49 -3.49 -9.28
N ASP A 59 -2.37 -4.42 -10.23
CA ASP A 59 -2.51 -4.20 -11.66
C ASP A 59 -3.87 -3.58 -12.06
N LEU A 60 -4.94 -3.93 -11.32
CA LEU A 60 -6.30 -3.41 -11.57
C LEU A 60 -6.46 -1.93 -11.25
N ALA A 61 -5.49 -1.29 -10.58
CA ALA A 61 -5.47 0.16 -10.46
C ALA A 61 -5.33 0.83 -11.85
N GLY A 62 -4.71 0.15 -12.81
CA GLY A 62 -4.47 0.67 -14.15
C GLY A 62 -3.18 1.50 -14.23
N ARG A 63 -2.50 1.41 -15.38
CA ARG A 63 -1.15 1.98 -15.59
C ARG A 63 -1.07 3.47 -15.32
N ALA A 64 -2.07 4.24 -15.77
CA ALA A 64 -2.12 5.69 -15.57
C ALA A 64 -2.25 6.07 -14.09
N VAL A 65 -3.03 5.30 -13.33
CA VAL A 65 -3.20 5.51 -11.88
C VAL A 65 -1.90 5.18 -11.16
N LEU A 66 -1.29 4.02 -11.45
CA LEU A 66 -0.03 3.60 -10.84
C LEU A 66 1.09 4.63 -11.09
N ALA A 67 1.16 5.19 -12.30
CA ALA A 67 2.14 6.21 -12.64
C ALA A 67 1.90 7.56 -11.94
N ALA A 68 0.67 7.83 -11.48
CA ALA A 68 0.30 9.06 -10.80
C ALA A 68 0.46 9.02 -9.27
N ILE A 69 0.77 7.85 -8.69
CA ILE A 69 0.97 7.72 -7.24
C ILE A 69 2.22 8.50 -6.82
N LYS A 70 2.04 9.35 -5.80
CA LYS A 70 3.12 10.12 -5.16
C LYS A 70 3.62 9.49 -3.86
N ALA A 71 2.75 8.78 -3.15
CA ALA A 71 3.05 8.12 -1.87
C ALA A 71 4.10 7.00 -2.04
N SER A 72 5.03 6.89 -1.11
CA SER A 72 6.01 5.79 -1.10
C SER A 72 5.29 4.45 -1.00
N THR A 73 5.46 3.58 -2.00
CA THR A 73 4.64 2.37 -2.17
C THR A 73 5.44 1.06 -2.04
N LEU A 74 5.06 0.21 -1.08
CA LEU A 74 5.54 -1.16 -0.95
C LEU A 74 4.48 -2.14 -1.46
N LEU A 75 4.88 -3.02 -2.37
CA LEU A 75 4.10 -4.16 -2.84
C LEU A 75 4.63 -5.43 -2.16
N ILE A 76 3.76 -6.24 -1.55
CA ILE A 76 4.14 -7.51 -0.90
C ILE A 76 3.32 -8.65 -1.49
N VAL A 77 3.97 -9.74 -1.90
CA VAL A 77 3.33 -10.91 -2.50
C VAL A 77 3.93 -12.22 -1.97
N GLY A 78 3.13 -13.27 -1.86
CA GLY A 78 3.60 -14.61 -1.50
C GLY A 78 4.37 -15.26 -2.66
N GLY A 79 5.52 -15.85 -2.38
CA GLY A 79 6.42 -16.41 -3.39
C GLY A 79 5.92 -17.67 -4.08
N THR A 80 4.92 -18.37 -3.53
CA THR A 80 4.30 -19.54 -4.18
C THR A 80 3.12 -19.15 -5.09
N ASP A 81 2.64 -17.90 -5.01
CA ASP A 81 1.62 -17.32 -5.90
C ASP A 81 2.29 -16.74 -7.17
N ALA A 82 2.74 -17.61 -8.08
CA ALA A 82 3.48 -17.19 -9.28
C ALA A 82 2.70 -16.15 -10.13
N ALA A 83 1.39 -16.34 -10.29
CA ALA A 83 0.54 -15.38 -11.00
C ALA A 83 0.47 -14.04 -10.26
N GLY A 84 0.35 -14.07 -8.92
CA GLY A 84 0.44 -12.89 -8.08
C GLY A 84 1.77 -12.17 -8.25
N VAL A 85 2.90 -12.89 -8.25
CA VAL A 85 4.25 -12.33 -8.41
C VAL A 85 4.36 -11.54 -9.72
N ASP A 86 3.95 -12.14 -10.85
CA ASP A 86 3.98 -11.47 -12.16
C ASP A 86 3.14 -10.19 -12.18
N LEU A 87 1.94 -10.23 -11.60
CA LEU A 87 1.06 -9.07 -11.53
C LEU A 87 1.62 -7.95 -10.64
N HIS A 88 2.28 -8.29 -9.53
CA HIS A 88 2.95 -7.32 -8.68
C HIS A 88 4.18 -6.73 -9.37
N GLN A 89 4.94 -7.51 -10.14
CA GLN A 89 6.05 -7.00 -10.95
C GLN A 89 5.58 -6.03 -12.05
N GLN A 90 4.48 -6.34 -12.74
CA GLN A 90 3.88 -5.44 -13.73
C GLN A 90 3.42 -4.12 -13.09
N ALA A 91 2.72 -4.19 -11.95
CA ALA A 91 2.32 -3.00 -11.22
C ALA A 91 3.53 -2.20 -10.75
N TYR A 92 4.55 -2.89 -10.22
CA TYR A 92 5.80 -2.30 -9.78
C TYR A 92 6.40 -1.45 -10.89
N GLN A 93 6.56 -1.96 -12.11
CA GLN A 93 7.16 -1.27 -13.26
C GLN A 93 6.48 0.06 -13.64
N HIS A 94 5.19 0.23 -13.31
CA HIS A 94 4.43 1.44 -13.64
C HIS A 94 4.52 2.53 -12.57
N LEU A 95 4.84 2.18 -11.31
CA LEU A 95 5.02 3.16 -10.23
C LEU A 95 6.18 4.13 -10.54
N ARG A 96 6.01 5.41 -10.21
CA ARG A 96 7.03 6.46 -10.42
C ARG A 96 7.50 7.13 -9.13
N CYS A 97 6.84 6.85 -8.02
CA CYS A 97 7.28 7.22 -6.68
C CYS A 97 8.42 6.34 -6.18
N GLU A 98 8.92 6.64 -4.98
CA GLU A 98 9.70 5.68 -4.20
C GLU A 98 8.89 4.39 -4.01
N ARG A 99 9.51 3.25 -4.35
CA ARG A 99 8.79 1.98 -4.48
C ARG A 99 9.66 0.78 -4.14
N SER A 100 9.05 -0.23 -3.56
CA SER A 100 9.67 -1.54 -3.33
C SER A 100 8.70 -2.68 -3.64
N LEU A 101 9.24 -3.83 -4.02
CA LEU A 101 8.51 -5.08 -4.21
C LEU A 101 9.18 -6.16 -3.36
N ALA A 102 8.45 -6.70 -2.40
CA ALA A 102 8.88 -7.80 -1.55
C ALA A 102 8.13 -9.09 -1.91
N VAL A 103 8.88 -10.18 -2.06
CA VAL A 103 8.35 -11.52 -2.27
C VAL A 103 8.65 -12.33 -1.01
N VAL A 104 7.63 -12.86 -0.35
CA VAL A 104 7.79 -13.67 0.88
C VAL A 104 8.01 -15.14 0.48
N PRO A 105 9.21 -15.71 0.66
CA PRO A 105 9.51 -17.07 0.21
C PRO A 105 8.61 -18.11 0.88
N GLY A 106 8.12 -19.09 0.11
CA GLY A 106 7.28 -20.17 0.63
C GLY A 106 5.85 -19.77 1.01
N ALA A 107 5.52 -18.47 1.03
CA ALA A 107 4.18 -18.01 1.38
C ALA A 107 3.21 -18.07 0.20
N SER A 108 1.98 -18.50 0.46
CA SER A 108 0.87 -18.46 -0.49
C SER A 108 0.17 -17.11 -0.48
N HIS A 109 -0.91 -16.99 -1.27
CA HIS A 109 -1.67 -15.75 -1.44
C HIS A 109 -2.12 -15.10 -0.12
N LEU A 110 -2.47 -15.92 0.87
CA LEU A 110 -3.00 -15.48 2.17
C LEU A 110 -1.95 -15.41 3.28
N PHE A 111 -0.72 -15.90 3.04
CA PHE A 111 0.37 -15.96 4.02
C PHE A 111 -0.02 -16.75 5.29
N GLU A 112 -0.67 -17.90 5.14
CA GLU A 112 -1.08 -18.77 6.26
C GLU A 112 0.07 -19.65 6.78
N GLU A 113 1.17 -19.71 6.03
CA GLU A 113 2.35 -20.48 6.40
C GLU A 113 3.01 -19.88 7.67
N PRO A 114 3.58 -20.71 8.56
CA PRO A 114 4.19 -20.24 9.80
C PRO A 114 5.23 -19.13 9.56
N GLY A 115 5.06 -17.98 10.22
CA GLY A 115 5.99 -16.85 10.12
C GLY A 115 5.78 -15.96 8.90
N ALA A 116 4.87 -16.31 7.97
CA ALA A 116 4.69 -15.53 6.75
C ALA A 116 3.99 -14.19 7.02
N MET A 117 2.96 -14.17 7.86
CA MET A 117 2.26 -12.93 8.22
C MET A 117 3.10 -12.04 9.12
N GLU A 118 3.92 -12.62 9.99
CA GLU A 118 4.90 -11.90 10.82
C GLU A 118 5.89 -11.14 9.94
N GLN A 119 6.45 -11.79 8.92
CA GLN A 119 7.32 -11.14 7.93
C GLN A 119 6.59 -10.00 7.19
N VAL A 120 5.34 -10.20 6.77
CA VAL A 120 4.52 -9.15 6.14
C VAL A 120 4.36 -7.95 7.09
N ALA A 121 4.05 -8.21 8.35
CA ALA A 121 3.84 -7.18 9.36
C ALA A 121 5.13 -6.38 9.63
N GLU A 122 6.28 -7.06 9.75
CA GLU A 122 7.58 -6.42 9.91
C GLU A 122 7.95 -5.53 8.72
N MET A 123 7.79 -6.04 7.49
CA MET A 123 8.04 -5.27 6.27
C MET A 123 7.14 -4.02 6.20
N ALA A 124 5.86 -4.17 6.53
CA ALA A 124 4.90 -3.06 6.52
C ALA A 124 5.21 -2.03 7.60
N ALA A 125 5.51 -2.47 8.82
CA ALA A 125 5.88 -1.59 9.94
C ALA A 125 7.13 -0.79 9.61
N ASN A 126 8.18 -1.45 9.09
CA ASN A 126 9.42 -0.79 8.67
C ASN A 126 9.17 0.23 7.57
N TRP A 127 8.33 -0.10 6.57
CA TRP A 127 7.98 0.83 5.50
C TRP A 127 7.30 2.10 6.05
N PHE A 128 6.32 1.94 6.93
CA PHE A 128 5.65 3.09 7.54
C PHE A 128 6.60 3.88 8.44
N GLN A 129 7.47 3.26 9.23
CA GLN A 129 8.43 3.99 10.06
C GLN A 129 9.37 4.88 9.24
N ILE A 130 9.81 4.42 8.08
CA ILE A 130 10.71 5.17 7.20
C ILE A 130 9.97 6.32 6.49
N HIS A 131 8.76 6.07 5.98
CA HIS A 131 8.05 7.01 5.10
C HIS A 131 6.95 7.84 5.78
N MET A 132 6.64 7.53 7.04
CA MET A 132 5.70 8.28 7.88
C MET A 132 6.37 8.74 9.18
N PRO A 133 7.53 9.44 9.12
CA PRO A 133 8.14 9.96 10.33
C PRO A 133 7.15 10.90 11.02
N ALA A 134 7.01 10.73 12.33
CA ALA A 134 6.28 11.72 13.13
C ALA A 134 6.91 13.10 12.86
N LEU A 135 6.07 14.12 12.64
CA LEU A 135 6.58 15.49 12.62
C LEU A 135 7.35 15.69 13.93
N ALA A 136 8.65 15.99 13.82
CA ALA A 136 9.43 16.39 14.97
C ALA A 136 8.69 17.58 15.60
N THR A 137 8.22 17.40 16.83
CA THR A 137 7.68 18.50 17.62
C THR A 137 8.78 19.55 17.75
N ALA A 138 8.61 20.66 17.05
CA ALA A 138 9.41 21.87 17.20
C ALA A 138 9.10 22.55 18.54
#